data_AF-A0A1L7W231-F1
#
_entry.id   AF-A0A1L7W231-F1
#
_cell.length_a   1.000
_cell.length_b   1.000
_cell.length_c   1.000
_cell.angle_alpha   90.00
_cell.angle_beta   90.00
_cell.angle_gamma   90.00
#
_symmetry.space_group_name_H-M   'P 1'
#
loop_
_entity.id
_entity.type
_entity.pdbx_description
1 polymer ?
#
loop_
_entity_poly.entity_id
_entity_poly.type
_entity_poly.pdbx_seq_one_letter_code
_entity_poly.pdbx_strand_id
1 'polypeptide(L)' 'MNKAKQSADPEETPDIVPKYPLTGKAAEEDYQKQLALLEQQNKTRLEQAQGGKSSNSSTQNTDRRT' A
#
# COMPACT_ATOMS: atom_id res chain seq x y z
N MET A 1 -36.43 22.40 -22.84
CA MET A 1 -35.51 22.60 -21.69
C MET A 1 -35.31 21.26 -21.03
N ASN A 2 -34.23 20.56 -21.36
CA ASN A 2 -34.01 19.18 -20.91
C ASN A 2 -33.16 19.22 -19.64
N LYS A 3 -33.77 19.02 -18.47
CA LYS A 3 -33.03 18.81 -17.22
C LYS A 3 -32.64 17.33 -17.16
N ALA A 4 -31.42 17.02 -17.55
CA ALA A 4 -30.83 15.71 -17.29
C ALA A 4 -30.74 15.55 -15.77
N LYS A 5 -31.48 14.56 -15.24
CA LYS A 5 -31.40 14.19 -13.83
C LYS A 5 -30.00 13.60 -13.63
N GLN A 6 -29.18 14.26 -12.81
CA GLN A 6 -27.92 13.71 -12.33
C GLN A 6 -28.23 12.36 -11.67
N SER A 7 -27.69 11.29 -12.23
CA SER A 7 -27.62 9.98 -11.59
C SER A 7 -26.70 10.13 -10.38
N ALA A 8 -27.26 10.13 -9.17
CA ALA A 8 -26.47 9.99 -7.96
C ALA A 8 -25.81 8.61 -8.01
N ASP A 9 -24.49 8.59 -8.05
CA ASP A 9 -23.69 7.37 -8.01
C ASP A 9 -23.86 6.72 -6.61
N PRO A 10 -24.39 5.48 -6.51
CA PRO A 10 -24.62 4.83 -5.22
C PRO A 10 -23.32 4.48 -4.47
N GLU A 11 -22.14 4.64 -5.10
CA GLU A 11 -20.83 4.37 -4.52
C GLU A 11 -20.16 5.62 -3.91
N GLU A 12 -20.87 6.75 -3.80
CA GLU A 12 -20.32 7.94 -3.13
C GLU A 12 -20.28 7.69 -1.61
N THR A 13 -19.18 7.11 -1.13
CA THR A 13 -18.91 7.00 0.31
C THR A 13 -18.98 8.42 0.89
N PRO A 14 -19.87 8.69 1.86
CA PRO A 14 -20.00 10.02 2.43
C PRO A 14 -18.63 10.46 2.95
N ASP A 15 -18.24 11.71 2.67
CA ASP A 15 -16.99 12.29 3.18
C ASP A 15 -16.90 12.06 4.69
N ILE A 16 -16.08 11.08 5.09
CA ILE A 16 -15.86 10.74 6.50
C ILE A 16 -14.93 11.80 7.06
N VAL A 17 -15.51 12.94 7.43
CA VAL A 17 -14.79 13.96 8.18
C VAL A 17 -14.57 13.39 9.59
N PRO A 18 -13.31 13.24 10.05
CA PRO A 18 -13.05 12.73 11.38
C PRO A 18 -13.73 13.63 12.42
N LYS A 19 -14.55 13.02 13.28
CA LYS A 19 -15.32 13.69 14.34
C LYS A 19 -14.46 14.58 15.25
N TYR A 20 -13.18 14.25 15.37
CA TYR A 20 -12.19 15.02 16.10
C TYR A 20 -10.99 15.27 15.18
N PRO A 21 -10.77 16.49 14.68
CA PRO A 21 -9.53 16.82 14.00
C PRO A 21 -8.39 16.64 15.00
N LEU A 22 -7.37 15.89 14.62
CA LEU A 22 -6.15 15.81 15.41
C LEU A 22 -5.58 17.23 15.50
N THR A 23 -5.42 17.74 16.71
CA THR A 23 -4.74 19.03 16.94
C THR A 23 -3.31 18.93 16.40
N GLY A 24 -2.70 20.06 15.99
CA GLY A 24 -1.41 20.03 15.27
C GLY A 24 -0.31 19.18 15.92
N LYS A 25 -0.24 19.13 17.26
CA LYS A 25 0.71 18.25 17.96
C LYS A 25 0.34 16.77 17.89
N ALA A 26 -0.94 16.43 18.10
CA ALA A 26 -1.40 15.04 18.02
C ALA A 26 -1.31 14.50 16.58
N ALA A 27 -1.55 15.35 15.57
CA ALA A 27 -1.37 15.03 14.17
C ALA A 27 0.09 14.75 13.83
N GLU A 28 1.01 15.58 14.33
CA GLU A 28 2.45 15.37 14.14
C GLU A 28 2.91 14.07 14.80
N GLU A 29 2.50 13.82 16.06
CA GLU A 29 2.85 12.57 16.76
C GLU A 29 2.30 11.32 16.05
N ASP A 30 1.07 11.38 15.54
CA ASP A 30 0.49 10.28 14.78
C ASP A 30 1.24 10.07 13.46
N TYR A 31 1.57 11.15 12.74
CA TYR A 31 2.34 11.11 11.51
C TYR A 31 3.73 10.47 11.72
N GLN A 32 4.44 10.84 12.79
CA GLN A 32 5.74 10.24 13.10
C GLN A 32 5.63 8.74 13.39
N LYS A 33 4.56 8.28 14.07
CA LYS A 33 4.31 6.85 14.29
C LYS A 33 4.05 6.11 12.98
N GLN A 34 3.28 6.72 12.07
CA GLN A 34 3.01 6.14 10.74
C GLN A 34 4.31 5.98 9.94
N LEU A 35 5.21 6.98 9.96
CA LEU A 35 6.51 6.89 9.31
C LEU A 35 7.38 5.77 9.88
N ALA A 36 7.45 5.65 11.21
CA ALA A 36 8.23 4.60 11.86
C ALA A 36 7.74 3.18 11.49
N LEU A 37 6.41 2.98 11.44
CA LEU A 37 5.82 1.71 11.01
C LEU A 37 6.16 1.40 9.54
N LEU A 38 6.07 2.40 8.67
CA LEU A 38 6.39 2.24 7.24
C LEU A 38 7.86 1.88 7.03
N GLU A 39 8.77 2.53 7.75
CA GLU A 39 10.20 2.24 7.71
C GLU A 39 10.49 0.79 8.11
N GLN A 40 9.89 0.32 9.21
CA GLN A 40 10.04 -1.06 9.67
C GLN A 40 9.57 -2.06 8.60
N GLN A 41 8.40 -1.83 8.00
CA GLN A 41 7.87 -2.70 6.96
C GLN A 41 8.73 -2.70 5.69
N ASN A 42 9.30 -1.56 5.33
CA ASN A 42 10.20 -1.45 4.19
C ASN A 42 11.50 -2.23 4.44
N LYS A 43 12.06 -2.13 5.65
CA LYS A 43 13.24 -2.89 6.04
C LYS A 43 13.01 -4.39 5.90
N THR A 44 11.90 -4.92 6.45
CA THR A 44 11.55 -6.34 6.32
C THR A 44 11.39 -6.77 4.86
N ARG A 45 10.73 -5.95 4.02
CA ARG A 45 10.58 -6.23 2.59
C ARG A 45 11.93 -6.29 1.87
N LEU A 46 12.85 -5.37 2.17
CA LEU A 46 14.18 -5.35 1.57
C LEU A 46 15.03 -6.54 2.00
N GLU A 47 14.99 -6.92 3.28
CA GLU A 47 15.69 -8.11 3.79
C GLU A 47 15.20 -9.40 3.11
N GLN A 48 13.88 -9.56 2.96
CA GLN A 48 13.28 -10.69 2.25
C GLN A 48 13.68 -10.70 0.77
N ALA A 49 13.66 -9.55 0.09
CA ALA A 49 14.05 -9.44 -1.30
C ALA A 49 15.54 -9.73 -1.54
N GLN A 50 16.40 -9.41 -0.57
CA GLN A 50 17.84 -9.73 -0.63
C GLN A 50 18.11 -11.21 -0.35
N GLY A 51 17.40 -11.81 0.61
CA GLY A 51 17.47 -13.25 0.89
C GLY A 51 16.92 -14.14 -0.24
N GLY A 52 15.96 -13.64 -1.02
CA GLY A 52 15.32 -14.38 -2.12
C GLY A 52 16.12 -14.43 -3.43
N LYS A 53 17.18 -13.64 -3.61
CA LYS A 53 17.99 -13.62 -4.85
C LYS A 53 18.96 -14.80 -4.99
N SER A 54 19.09 -15.65 -3.97
CA SER A 54 19.99 -16.81 -4.00
C SER A 54 19.38 -18.05 -4.67
N SER A 55 18.05 -18.18 -4.74
CA SER A 55 17.45 -19.52 -4.96
C SER A 55 16.85 -19.82 -6.33
N ASN A 56 16.89 -18.90 -7.32
CA ASN A 56 16.13 -19.10 -8.57
C ASN A 56 16.94 -19.00 -9.87
N SER A 57 18.18 -19.50 -9.94
CA SER A 57 18.90 -19.65 -11.23
C SER A 57 19.43 -21.05 -11.53
N SER A 58 18.86 -22.10 -10.92
CA SER A 58 19.10 -23.48 -11.38
C SER A 58 17.89 -24.01 -12.15
N THR A 59 17.62 -23.43 -13.31
CA THR A 59 16.95 -24.20 -14.38
C THR A 59 18.07 -24.86 -15.15
N GLN A 60 18.60 -25.98 -14.63
CA GLN A 60 19.45 -26.85 -15.42
C GLN A 60 18.62 -27.38 -16.59
N ASN A 61 18.85 -26.80 -17.76
CA ASN A 61 18.34 -27.34 -19.02
C ASN A 61 19.19 -28.58 -19.36
N THR A 62 18.83 -29.72 -18.77
CA THR A 62 19.36 -31.04 -19.14
C THR A 62 18.39 -31.75 -20.07
N ASP A 63 18.09 -31.17 -21.23
CA ASP A 63 17.56 -31.95 -22.34
C ASP A 63 18.72 -32.41 -23.25
N ARG A 64 19.41 -33.45 -22.74
CA ARG A 64 20.15 -34.42 -23.55
C ARG A 64 19.24 -35.62 -23.82
N ARG A 65 18.55 -35.62 -24.96
CA ARG A 65 17.90 -36.77 -25.65
C ARG A 65 17.41 -36.22 -26.99
N THR A 66 17.71 -36.74 -28.18
CA THR A 66 18.30 -38.01 -28.66
C THR A 66 18.77 -37.72 -30.08
#